data_AF-A0A925ERR1-F1
#
_entry.id   AF-A0A925ERR1-F1
#
_cell.length_a   1.000
_cell.length_b   1.000
_cell.length_c   1.000
_cell.angle_alpha   90.00
_cell.angle_beta   90.00
_cell.angle_gamma   90.00
#
_symmetry.space_group_name_H-M   'P 1'
#
loop_
_entity.id
_entity.type
_entity.pdbx_description
1 polymer ?
#
loop_
_entity_poly.entity_id
_entity_poly.type
_entity_poly.pdbx_seq_one_letter_code
_entity_poly.pdbx_strand_id
1 'polypeptide(L)'
;MTRTPWFDEQSGELEFGVVSRMASWQAALADGVVTVEELQTQKETVAQLLRVIDARVDDDTHQLITDMLNEVSVLYAMEVFYASELSS
;
A
#
# COMPACT_ATOMS: atom_id res chain seq x y z
N MET A 1 -12.19 5.23 19.33
CA MET A 1 -12.07 4.15 18.33
C MET A 1 -10.75 3.46 18.56
N THR A 2 -10.71 2.13 18.60
CA THR A 2 -9.47 1.35 18.70
C THR A 2 -8.69 1.51 17.40
N ARG A 3 -7.38 1.76 17.47
CA ARG A 3 -6.52 1.84 16.28
C ARG A 3 -6.40 0.45 15.67
N THR A 4 -6.56 0.34 14.35
CA THR A 4 -6.22 -0.88 13.63
C THR A 4 -4.71 -1.10 13.72
N PRO A 5 -4.23 -2.29 14.12
CA PRO A 5 -2.80 -2.60 14.11
C PRO A 5 -2.25 -2.55 12.69
N TRP A 6 -0.96 -2.19 12.56
CA TRP A 6 -0.29 -2.06 11.26
C TRP A 6 0.34 -3.40 10.81
N PHE A 7 0.61 -4.30 11.76
CA PHE A 7 1.19 -5.62 11.51
C PHE A 7 0.74 -6.58 12.63
N ASP A 8 0.82 -7.88 12.36
CA ASP A 8 0.67 -8.91 13.38
C ASP A 8 1.96 -9.04 14.19
N GLU A 9 1.86 -8.88 15.51
CA GLU A 9 3.02 -8.88 16.39
C GLU A 9 3.71 -10.25 16.51
N GLN A 10 3.04 -11.35 16.15
CA GLN A 10 3.60 -12.71 16.24
C GLN A 10 4.30 -13.14 14.96
N SER A 11 3.73 -12.86 13.79
CA SER A 11 4.28 -13.24 12.49
C SER A 11 5.14 -12.15 11.86
N GLY A 12 4.95 -10.88 12.24
CA GLY A 12 5.57 -9.73 11.59
C GLY A 12 4.94 -9.38 10.24
N GLU A 13 3.84 -10.04 9.87
CA GLU A 13 3.14 -9.79 8.61
C GLU A 13 2.39 -8.45 8.65
N LEU A 14 2.43 -7.71 7.55
CA LEU A 14 1.72 -6.43 7.43
C LEU A 14 0.20 -6.65 7.30
N GLU A 15 -0.58 -6.05 8.21
CA GLU A 15 -2.05 -6.16 8.21
C GLU A 15 -2.70 -5.35 7.06
N PHE A 16 -1.99 -4.36 6.52
CA PHE A 16 -2.45 -3.51 5.41
C PHE A 16 -2.02 -4.01 4.02
N GLY A 17 -1.37 -5.19 3.92
CA GLY A 17 -0.94 -5.80 2.66
C GLY A 17 -1.97 -6.70 1.99
N VAL A 18 -3.12 -6.95 2.62
CA VAL A 18 -4.16 -7.81 2.05
C VAL A 18 -4.99 -7.01 1.04
N VAL A 19 -4.41 -6.79 -0.13
CA VAL A 19 -5.02 -6.09 -1.27
C VAL A 19 -6.42 -6.63 -1.59
N SER A 20 -6.64 -7.94 -1.45
CA SER A 20 -7.94 -8.61 -1.64
C SER A 20 -9.07 -8.11 -0.73
N ARG A 21 -8.74 -7.50 0.42
CA ARG A 21 -9.72 -6.92 1.37
C ARG A 21 -10.02 -5.44 1.08
N MET A 22 -9.26 -4.79 0.21
CA MET A 22 -9.48 -3.38 -0.11
C MET A 22 -10.65 -3.23 -1.10
N ALA A 23 -11.60 -2.35 -0.77
CA ALA A 23 -12.74 -2.07 -1.64
C ALA A 23 -12.31 -1.52 -3.02
N SER A 24 -11.26 -0.71 -3.06
CA SER A 24 -10.69 -0.19 -4.31
C SER A 24 -10.15 -1.30 -5.21
N TRP A 25 -9.54 -2.32 -4.63
CA TRP A 25 -9.06 -3.48 -5.36
C TRP A 25 -10.20 -4.39 -5.82
N GLN A 26 -11.17 -4.66 -4.94
CA GLN A 26 -12.35 -5.46 -5.30
C GLN A 26 -13.13 -4.82 -6.45
N ALA A 27 -13.23 -3.50 -6.47
CA ALA A 27 -13.84 -2.75 -7.57
C ALA A 27 -13.02 -2.87 -8.86
N ALA A 28 -11.71 -2.64 -8.81
CA ALA A 28 -10.83 -2.69 -9.98
C ALA A 28 -10.66 -4.09 -10.59
N LEU A 29 -11.01 -5.16 -9.86
CA LEU A 29 -11.00 -6.54 -10.36
C LEU A 29 -12.39 -7.08 -10.72
N ALA A 30 -13.46 -6.30 -10.57
CA ALA A 30 -14.82 -6.79 -10.75
C ALA A 30 -15.09 -7.36 -12.16
N ASP A 31 -14.42 -6.81 -13.17
CA ASP A 31 -14.47 -7.25 -14.57
C ASP A 31 -13.23 -8.04 -15.02
N GLY A 32 -12.29 -8.27 -14.10
CA GLY A 32 -11.03 -9.00 -14.32
C GLY A 32 -9.95 -8.21 -15.07
N VAL A 33 -10.14 -6.92 -15.35
CA VAL A 33 -9.16 -6.10 -16.09
C VAL A 33 -9.01 -4.72 -15.46
N VAL A 34 -7.81 -4.42 -14.95
CA VAL A 34 -7.51 -3.06 -14.50
C VAL A 34 -7.24 -2.16 -15.70
N THR A 35 -8.06 -1.13 -15.88
CA THR A 35 -7.93 -0.13 -16.95
C THR A 35 -6.90 0.96 -16.62
N VAL A 36 -6.51 1.74 -17.63
CA VAL A 36 -5.60 2.89 -17.43
C VAL A 36 -6.28 3.94 -16.56
N GLU A 37 -7.56 4.19 -16.76
CA GLU A 37 -8.38 5.15 -16.03
C GLU A 37 -8.49 4.79 -14.54
N GLU A 38 -8.71 3.51 -14.22
CA GLU A 38 -8.73 3.03 -12.83
C GLU A 38 -7.36 3.15 -12.17
N LEU A 39 -6.28 2.85 -12.90
CA LEU A 39 -4.93 3.06 -12.40
C LEU A 39 -4.64 4.54 -12.12
N GLN A 40 -5.08 5.47 -12.98
CA GLN A 40 -4.94 6.90 -12.73
C GLN A 40 -5.76 7.35 -11.52
N THR A 41 -7.00 6.87 -11.39
CA THR A 41 -7.86 7.15 -10.24
C THR A 41 -7.21 6.70 -8.93
N GLN A 42 -6.58 5.52 -8.92
CA GLN A 42 -5.87 5.02 -7.75
C GLN A 42 -4.64 5.89 -7.42
N LYS A 43 -3.88 6.34 -8.43
CA LYS A 43 -2.75 7.26 -8.23
C LYS A 43 -3.19 8.59 -7.63
N GLU A 44 -4.28 9.16 -8.13
CA GLU A 44 -4.86 10.40 -7.60
C GLU A 44 -5.32 10.23 -6.15
N THR A 45 -5.95 9.09 -5.84
CA THR A 45 -6.37 8.75 -4.48
C THR A 45 -5.18 8.70 -3.52
N VAL A 46 -4.11 8.00 -3.89
CA VAL A 46 -2.88 7.93 -3.08
C VAL A 46 -2.26 9.32 -2.91
N ALA A 47 -2.12 10.09 -3.98
CA ALA A 47 -1.56 11.44 -3.91
C ALA A 47 -2.37 12.36 -2.99
N GLN A 48 -3.70 12.26 -3.05
CA GLN A 48 -4.57 13.06 -2.19
C GLN A 48 -4.43 12.69 -0.71
N LEU A 49 -4.31 11.40 -0.38
CA LEU A 49 -4.07 10.94 0.99
C LEU A 49 -2.72 11.43 1.52
N LEU A 50 -1.66 11.35 0.71
CA LEU A 50 -0.32 11.83 1.09
C LEU A 50 -0.33 13.34 1.39
N ARG A 51 -1.01 14.16 0.57
CA ARG A 51 -1.16 15.60 0.86
C ARG A 51 -1.88 15.88 2.17
N VAL A 52 -2.90 15.07 2.50
CA VAL A 52 -3.66 15.23 3.76
C VAL A 52 -2.80 14.84 4.96
N ILE A 53 -1.95 13.82 4.82
CA ILE A 53 -1.01 13.39 5.86
C ILE A 53 0.06 14.47 6.07
N ASP A 54 0.70 14.92 5.00
CA ASP A 54 1.77 15.93 5.01
C ASP A 54 1.34 17.20 5.77
N ALA A 55 0.12 17.69 5.53
CA ALA A 55 -0.43 18.86 6.23
C ALA A 55 -0.70 18.66 7.74
N ARG A 56 -0.58 17.44 8.29
CA ARG A 56 -0.93 17.08 9.67
C ARG A 56 0.24 16.58 10.50
N VAL A 57 1.40 16.38 9.89
CA VAL A 57 2.58 15.82 10.54
C VAL A 57 3.68 16.88 10.63
N ASP A 58 4.55 16.75 11.62
CA ASP A 58 5.80 17.51 11.67
C ASP A 58 6.87 16.88 10.78
N ASP A 59 7.99 17.58 10.58
CA ASP A 59 9.07 17.14 9.68
C ASP A 59 9.65 15.78 10.08
N ASP A 60 9.81 15.51 11.38
CA ASP A 60 10.34 14.24 11.89
C ASP A 60 9.36 13.08 11.59
N THR A 61 8.07 13.30 11.81
CA THR A 61 7.02 12.32 11.51
C THR A 61 6.86 12.13 10.01
N HIS A 62 6.96 13.20 9.21
CA HIS A 62 6.97 13.12 7.74
C HIS A 62 8.12 12.23 7.25
N GLN A 63 9.33 12.43 7.79
CA GLN A 63 10.49 11.61 7.43
C GLN A 63 10.27 10.14 7.79
N LEU A 64 9.76 9.85 8.99
CA LEU A 64 9.46 8.48 9.41
C LEU A 64 8.42 7.79 8.50
N ILE A 65 7.37 8.51 8.11
CA ILE A 65 6.35 7.99 7.18
C ILE A 65 6.98 7.75 5.80
N THR A 66 7.83 8.66 5.33
CA THR A 66 8.54 8.54 4.05
C THR A 66 9.41 7.30 4.02
N ASP A 67 10.22 7.08 5.06
CA ASP A 67 11.08 5.90 5.17
C ASP A 67 10.26 4.60 5.20
N MET A 68 9.15 4.59 5.94
CA MET A 68 8.23 3.45 5.97
C MET A 68 7.63 3.15 4.59
N LEU A 69 7.15 4.16 3.84
CA LEU A 69 6.60 3.97 2.50
C LEU A 69 7.65 3.44 1.51
N ASN A 70 8.90 3.88 1.65
CA ASN A 70 10.02 3.39 0.85
C ASN A 70 10.30 1.91 1.14
N GLU A 71 10.40 1.51 2.41
CA GLU A 71 10.65 0.12 2.79
C GLU A 71 9.49 -0.82 2.37
N VAL A 72 8.23 -0.37 2.48
CA VAL A 72 7.08 -1.13 1.95
C VAL A 72 7.18 -1.30 0.43
N SER A 73 7.62 -0.28 -0.29
CA SER A 73 7.82 -0.36 -1.74
C SER A 73 8.95 -1.34 -2.11
N VAL A 74 10.03 -1.35 -1.33
CA VAL A 74 11.13 -2.32 -1.47
C VAL A 74 10.63 -3.74 -1.21
N LEU A 75 9.87 -3.96 -0.13
CA LEU A 75 9.31 -5.26 0.20
C LEU A 75 8.44 -5.81 -0.94
N TYR A 76 7.49 -5.03 -1.46
CA TYR A 76 6.65 -5.47 -2.57
C TYR A 76 7.46 -5.75 -3.85
N ALA A 77 8.51 -4.97 -4.13
CA ALA A 77 9.39 -5.26 -5.25
C ALA A 77 10.14 -6.60 -5.05
N MET A 78 10.61 -6.88 -3.83
CA MET A 78 11.25 -8.16 -3.49
C MET A 78 10.29 -9.33 -3.62
N GLU A 79 9.05 -9.20 -3.15
CA GLU A 79 8.02 -10.25 -3.28
C GLU A 79 7.69 -10.58 -4.73
N VAL A 80 7.49 -9.54 -5.57
CA VAL A 80 7.25 -9.71 -7.01
C VAL A 80 8.45 -10.40 -7.67
N PHE A 81 9.67 -9.96 -7.36
CA PHE A 81 10.89 -10.54 -7.89
C PHE A 81 11.02 -12.02 -7.49
N TYR A 82 10.88 -12.32 -6.20
CA TYR A 82 10.94 -13.67 -5.66
C TYR A 82 9.88 -14.61 -6.28
N ALA A 83 8.65 -14.13 -6.47
CA ALA A 83 7.59 -14.90 -7.11
C ALA A 83 7.92 -15.24 -8.58
N SER A 84 8.55 -14.31 -9.30
CA SER A 84 8.96 -14.54 -10.70
C SER A 84 10.06 -15.60 -10.83
N GLU A 85 11.02 -15.63 -9.89
CA GLU A 85 12.10 -16.63 -9.84
C GLU A 85 11.55 -18.05 -9.55
N LEU A 86 10.53 -18.18 -8.69
CA LEU A 86 9.89 -19.48 -8.41
C LEU A 86 9.08 -20.03 -9.59
N SER A 87 8.68 -19.17 -10.53
CA SER A 87 7.91 -19.54 -11.72
C SER A 87 8.78 -19.88 -12.94
N SER A 88 10.10 -19.73 -12.81
CA SER A 88 11.11 -19.98 -13.86
C SER A 88 11.79 -21.33 -13.68
#